data_AF-A0A550H1L5-F1
#
_entry.id   AF-A0A550H1L5-F1
#
_cell.length_a   1.000
_cell.length_b   1.000
_cell.length_c   1.000
_cell.angle_alpha   90.00
_cell.angle_beta   90.00
_cell.angle_gamma   90.00
#
_symmetry.space_group_name_H-M   'P 1'
#
loop_
_entity.id
_entity.type
_entity.pdbx_description
1 polymer ?
#
loop_
_entity_poly.entity_id
_entity_poly.type
_entity_poly.pdbx_seq_one_letter_code
_entity_poly.pdbx_strand_id
1 'polypeptide(L)'
;MGSDELFEAISHPIRIDIVKLLSEKPLGFADLKRKLKISSSGLLDFHLKKLDDLVVVNKEGCYSLTDKGYAALTTVEGAAGYYKLRSAHKRSYFLNLIVCILINIGTFSVASQGGNYVLWYAAVLPLTLAWMVFYTYWTFVKRRIRLKS
;
A
#
# COMPACT_ATOMS: atom_id res chain seq x y z
N MET A 1 27.00 1.77 0.00
CA MET A 1 25.97 2.48 -0.77
C MET A 1 25.26 3.47 0.13
N GLY A 2 24.97 4.66 -0.40
CA GLY A 2 24.11 5.66 0.25
C GLY A 2 22.63 5.27 0.17
N SER A 3 21.75 5.96 0.91
CA SER A 3 20.30 5.74 0.85
C SER A 3 19.71 5.94 -0.54
N ASP A 4 20.29 6.85 -1.33
CA ASP A 4 19.80 7.21 -2.66
C ASP A 4 20.13 6.12 -3.68
N GLU A 5 21.32 5.54 -3.61
CA GLU A 5 21.74 4.40 -4.44
C GLU A 5 20.91 3.15 -4.12
N LEU A 6 20.58 2.94 -2.84
CA LEU A 6 19.68 1.88 -2.40
C LEU A 6 18.28 2.05 -2.99
N PHE A 7 17.73 3.26 -2.93
CA PHE A 7 16.41 3.55 -3.48
C PHE A 7 16.40 3.43 -5.00
N GLU A 8 17.44 3.92 -5.68
CA GLU A 8 17.62 3.75 -7.11
C GLU A 8 17.72 2.27 -7.50
N ALA A 9 18.42 1.44 -6.71
CA ALA A 9 18.57 0.01 -6.92
C ALA A 9 17.24 -0.75 -6.83
N ILE A 10 16.28 -0.30 -6.02
CA ILE A 10 15.04 -1.04 -5.73
C ILE A 10 13.78 -0.33 -6.27
N SER A 11 13.94 0.75 -7.03
CA SER A 11 12.81 1.50 -7.62
C SER A 11 12.09 0.78 -8.77
N HIS A 12 12.66 -0.31 -9.31
CA HIS A 12 12.06 -1.03 -10.45
C HIS A 12 11.33 -2.30 -9.99
N PRO A 13 10.11 -2.59 -10.49
CA PRO A 13 9.33 -3.75 -10.06
C PRO A 13 10.08 -5.08 -10.20
N ILE A 14 10.77 -5.30 -11.32
CA ILE A 14 11.58 -6.52 -11.54
C ILE A 14 12.66 -6.68 -10.46
N ARG A 15 13.27 -5.59 -9.99
CA ARG A 15 14.33 -5.65 -8.96
C ARG A 15 13.76 -5.99 -7.59
N ILE A 16 12.58 -5.45 -7.26
CA ILE A 16 11.81 -5.85 -6.07
C ILE A 16 11.48 -7.34 -6.13
N ASP A 17 11.01 -7.82 -7.28
CA ASP A 17 10.67 -9.23 -7.46
C ASP A 17 11.89 -10.15 -7.34
N ILE A 18 13.05 -9.76 -7.89
CA ILE A 18 14.31 -10.47 -7.70
C ILE A 18 14.65 -10.57 -6.21
N VAL A 19 14.70 -9.44 -5.51
CA VAL A 19 15.04 -9.40 -4.08
C VAL A 19 14.07 -10.26 -3.27
N LYS A 20 12.77 -10.17 -3.58
CA LYS A 20 11.74 -10.98 -2.92
C LYS A 20 11.94 -12.48 -3.14
N LEU A 21 12.18 -12.91 -4.37
CA LEU A 21 12.44 -14.33 -4.69
C LEU A 21 13.70 -14.85 -3.98
N LEU A 22 14.73 -14.02 -3.87
CA LEU A 22 16.00 -14.37 -3.20
C LEU A 22 15.90 -14.36 -1.67
N SER A 23 14.91 -13.67 -1.10
CA SER A 23 14.63 -13.73 0.35
C SER A 23 14.05 -15.07 0.79
N GLU A 24 13.36 -15.79 -0.10
CA GLU A 24 12.81 -17.11 0.19
C GLU A 24 13.89 -18.19 0.17
N LYS A 25 14.76 -18.14 -0.84
CA LYS A 25 15.90 -19.05 -1.00
C LYS A 25 16.89 -18.54 -2.05
N PRO A 26 18.17 -18.96 -1.99
CA PRO A 26 19.11 -18.74 -3.08
C PRO A 26 18.62 -19.37 -4.39
N LEU A 27 18.87 -18.69 -5.52
CA LEU A 27 18.46 -19.13 -6.85
C LEU A 27 19.56 -18.92 -7.88
N GLY A 28 19.71 -19.87 -8.79
CA GLY A 28 20.58 -19.71 -9.96
C GLY A 28 19.99 -18.75 -11.00
N PHE A 29 20.82 -18.30 -11.94
CA PHE A 29 20.40 -17.37 -13.01
C PHE A 29 19.21 -17.91 -13.84
N ALA A 30 19.27 -19.18 -14.24
CA ALA A 30 18.22 -19.82 -15.03
C ALA A 30 16.89 -19.92 -14.25
N ASP A 31 16.96 -20.17 -12.94
CA ASP A 31 15.79 -20.25 -12.08
C ASP A 31 15.13 -18.89 -11.88
N LEU A 32 15.93 -17.85 -11.63
CA LEU A 32 15.46 -16.46 -11.58
C LEU A 32 14.77 -16.08 -12.89
N LYS A 33 15.41 -16.35 -14.02
CA LYS A 33 14.88 -16.06 -15.36
C LYS A 33 13.51 -16.73 -15.58
N ARG A 34 13.40 -18.01 -15.21
CA ARG A 34 12.16 -18.80 -15.32
C ARG A 34 11.07 -18.28 -14.39
N LYS A 35 11.37 -18.04 -13.11
CA LYS A 35 10.40 -17.55 -12.12
C LYS A 35 9.87 -16.16 -12.46
N LEU A 36 10.75 -15.27 -12.95
CA LEU A 36 10.40 -13.90 -13.36
C LEU A 36 9.80 -13.83 -14.78
N LYS A 37 9.75 -14.95 -15.51
CA LYS A 37 9.27 -15.04 -16.91
C LYS A 37 9.98 -14.07 -17.86
N ILE A 38 11.28 -13.84 -17.64
CA ILE A 38 12.10 -12.95 -18.46
C ILE A 38 12.66 -13.73 -19.64
N SER A 39 12.42 -13.28 -20.87
CA SER A 39 12.93 -13.92 -22.09
C SER A 39 14.40 -13.59 -22.37
N SER A 40 14.79 -12.33 -22.16
CA SER A 40 16.15 -11.82 -22.42
C SER A 40 17.10 -12.07 -21.25
N SER A 41 18.19 -12.80 -21.49
CA SER A 41 19.24 -12.97 -20.48
C SER A 41 19.92 -11.63 -20.17
N GLY A 42 20.14 -10.78 -21.17
CA GLY A 42 20.75 -9.46 -20.97
C GLY A 42 19.90 -8.53 -20.08
N LEU A 43 18.58 -8.67 -20.12
CA LEU A 43 17.68 -7.90 -19.25
C LEU A 43 17.83 -8.30 -17.77
N LEU A 44 17.88 -9.61 -17.49
CA LEU A 44 18.08 -10.10 -16.12
C LEU A 44 19.48 -9.73 -15.61
N ASP A 45 20.51 -9.89 -16.45
CA ASP A 45 21.90 -9.52 -16.11
C ASP A 45 22.01 -8.02 -15.79
N PHE A 46 21.35 -7.16 -16.57
CA PHE A 46 21.27 -5.73 -16.30
C PHE A 46 20.66 -5.41 -14.93
N HIS A 47 19.53 -6.05 -14.58
CA HIS A 47 18.90 -5.84 -13.29
C HIS A 47 19.74 -6.38 -12.11
N LEU A 48 20.41 -7.52 -12.27
CA LEU A 48 21.30 -8.08 -11.26
C LEU A 48 22.52 -7.19 -11.01
N LYS A 49 23.14 -6.66 -12.07
CA LYS A 49 24.23 -5.68 -11.94
C LYS A 49 23.80 -4.41 -11.22
N LYS A 50 22.57 -3.95 -11.45
CA LYS A 50 22.00 -2.78 -10.77
C LYS A 50 21.57 -3.04 -9.32
N LEU A 51 21.46 -4.31 -8.91
CA LEU A 51 21.21 -4.69 -7.51
C LEU A 51 22.48 -4.74 -6.67
N ASP A 52 23.66 -4.82 -7.32
CA ASP A 52 25.00 -4.70 -6.73
C ASP A 52 25.11 -5.24 -5.30
N ASP A 53 25.24 -4.37 -4.28
CA ASP A 53 25.49 -4.76 -2.89
C ASP A 53 24.31 -5.44 -2.16
N LEU A 54 23.15 -5.56 -2.82
CA LEU A 54 21.95 -6.21 -2.28
C LEU A 54 21.94 -7.71 -2.53
N VAL A 55 22.72 -8.18 -3.51
CA VAL A 55 22.75 -9.58 -3.93
C VAL A 55 24.19 -10.05 -4.05
N VAL A 56 24.48 -11.26 -3.56
CA VAL A 56 25.78 -11.90 -3.67
C VAL A 56 25.65 -13.30 -4.25
N VAL A 57 26.64 -13.73 -5.01
CA VAL A 57 26.75 -15.11 -5.48
C VAL A 57 27.38 -15.96 -4.39
N ASN A 58 26.68 -17.00 -3.94
CA ASN A 58 27.13 -17.91 -2.92
C ASN A 58 28.17 -18.92 -3.48
N LYS A 59 28.70 -19.79 -2.61
CA LYS A 59 29.70 -20.82 -2.99
C LYS A 59 29.20 -21.83 -4.03
N GLU A 60 27.89 -21.95 -4.20
CA GLU A 60 27.23 -22.88 -5.13
C GLU A 60 26.94 -22.23 -6.49
N GLY A 61 27.30 -20.95 -6.68
CA GLY A 61 26.98 -20.21 -7.90
C GLY A 61 25.55 -19.67 -7.95
N CYS A 62 24.81 -19.72 -6.83
CA CYS A 62 23.45 -19.18 -6.72
C CYS A 62 23.48 -17.74 -6.19
N TYR A 63 22.57 -16.91 -6.67
CA TYR A 63 22.34 -15.58 -6.10
C TYR A 63 21.62 -15.69 -4.77
N SER A 64 21.99 -14.85 -3.82
CA SER A 64 21.44 -14.78 -2.45
C SER A 64 21.43 -13.33 -1.96
N LEU A 65 20.52 -12.98 -1.05
CA LEU A 65 20.50 -11.64 -0.48
C LEU A 65 21.64 -11.42 0.51
N THR A 66 22.18 -10.20 0.49
CA THR A 66 23.03 -9.69 1.57
C THR A 66 22.16 -9.15 2.71
N ASP A 67 22.77 -8.83 3.86
CA ASP A 67 22.07 -8.17 4.97
C ASP A 67 21.40 -6.86 4.54
N LYS A 68 22.07 -6.12 3.64
CA LYS A 68 21.49 -4.91 3.03
C LYS A 68 20.30 -5.24 2.15
N GLY A 69 20.36 -6.32 1.37
CA GLY A 69 19.25 -6.83 0.57
C GLY A 69 18.02 -7.20 1.41
N TYR A 70 18.21 -7.74 2.62
CA TYR A 70 17.10 -8.00 3.55
C TYR A 70 16.53 -6.71 4.14
N ALA A 71 17.39 -5.78 4.58
CA ALA A 71 16.95 -4.49 5.11
C ALA A 71 16.19 -3.66 4.05
N ALA A 72 16.69 -3.68 2.83
CA ALA A 72 16.08 -3.15 1.62
C ALA A 72 14.65 -3.66 1.40
N LEU A 73 14.49 -4.99 1.37
CA LEU A 73 13.20 -5.63 1.14
C LEU A 73 12.20 -5.25 2.24
N THR A 74 12.63 -5.31 3.51
CA THR A 74 11.79 -4.97 4.66
C THR A 74 11.30 -3.52 4.57
N THR A 75 12.16 -2.60 4.13
CA THR A 75 11.82 -1.19 3.94
C THR A 75 10.77 -1.01 2.84
N VAL A 76 10.95 -1.69 1.69
CA VAL A 76 10.03 -1.60 0.55
C VAL A 76 8.69 -2.25 0.86
N GLU A 77 8.67 -3.42 1.49
CA GLU A 77 7.42 -4.09 1.88
C GLU A 77 6.65 -3.28 2.93
N GLY A 78 7.35 -2.69 3.89
CA GLY A 78 6.77 -1.74 4.84
C GLY A 78 6.14 -0.53 4.14
N ALA A 79 6.85 0.07 3.19
CA ALA A 79 6.34 1.21 2.41
C ALA A 79 5.14 0.83 1.52
N ALA A 80 5.20 -0.33 0.86
CA ALA A 80 4.13 -0.83 0.01
C ALA A 80 2.88 -1.19 0.82
N GLY A 81 3.04 -1.86 1.96
CA GLY A 81 1.96 -2.16 2.90
C GLY A 81 1.32 -0.89 3.44
N TYR A 82 2.13 0.09 3.85
CA TYR A 82 1.67 1.40 4.28
C TYR A 82 0.87 2.13 3.18
N TYR A 83 1.36 2.14 1.94
CA TYR A 83 0.66 2.76 0.81
C TYR A 83 -0.68 2.08 0.51
N LYS A 84 -0.71 0.74 0.50
CA LYS A 84 -1.92 -0.05 0.27
C LYS A 84 -2.98 0.20 1.34
N LEU A 85 -2.60 0.16 2.61
CA LEU A 85 -3.49 0.46 3.74
C LEU A 85 -4.02 1.89 3.63
N ARG A 86 -3.15 2.87 3.35
CA ARG A 86 -3.54 4.28 3.17
C ARG A 86 -4.56 4.46 2.05
N SER A 87 -4.37 3.81 0.90
CA SER A 87 -5.30 3.88 -0.23
C SER A 87 -6.67 3.27 0.11
N ALA A 88 -6.69 2.10 0.76
CA ALA A 88 -7.93 1.46 1.21
C ALA A 88 -8.70 2.32 2.22
N HIS A 89 -8.00 2.96 3.16
CA HIS A 89 -8.62 3.83 4.15
C HIS A 89 -9.17 5.12 3.53
N LYS A 90 -8.49 5.73 2.55
CA LYS A 90 -9.05 6.86 1.79
C LYS A 90 -10.39 6.47 1.15
N ARG A 91 -10.43 5.33 0.45
CA ARG A 91 -11.67 4.83 -0.19
C ARG A 91 -12.77 4.61 0.83
N SER A 92 -12.47 3.96 1.95
CA SER A 92 -13.46 3.71 3.01
C SER A 92 -14.02 5.00 3.62
N TYR A 93 -13.18 6.02 3.79
CA TYR A 93 -13.62 7.32 4.30
C TYR A 93 -14.57 8.03 3.33
N PHE A 94 -14.24 8.07 2.03
CA PHE A 94 -15.12 8.66 1.02
C PHE A 94 -16.43 7.88 0.87
N LEU A 95 -16.39 6.55 0.92
CA LEU A 95 -17.60 5.73 0.92
C LEU A 95 -18.48 6.02 2.14
N ASN A 96 -17.89 6.15 3.33
CA ASN A 96 -18.64 6.50 4.55
C ASN A 96 -19.32 7.87 4.41
N LEU A 97 -18.61 8.86 3.89
CA LEU A 97 -19.14 10.19 3.63
C LEU A 97 -20.33 10.16 2.64
N ILE A 98 -20.20 9.44 1.53
CA ILE A 98 -21.27 9.28 0.53
C ILE A 98 -22.50 8.64 1.17
N VAL A 99 -22.32 7.58 1.96
CA VAL A 99 -23.43 6.90 2.66
C VAL A 99 -24.12 7.85 3.64
N CYS A 100 -23.38 8.63 4.41
CA CYS A 100 -23.97 9.63 5.32
C CYS A 100 -24.78 10.70 4.58
N ILE A 101 -24.29 11.16 3.42
CA ILE A 101 -25.01 12.12 2.57
C ILE A 101 -26.30 11.50 2.04
N LEU A 102 -26.24 10.28 1.48
CA LEU A 102 -27.42 9.59 0.95
C LEU A 102 -28.48 9.32 2.03
N ILE A 103 -28.07 8.92 3.23
CA ILE A 103 -28.98 8.72 4.36
C ILE A 103 -29.68 10.04 4.72
N ASN A 104 -28.92 11.14 4.84
CA ASN A 104 -29.50 12.44 5.19
C ASN A 104 -30.45 12.95 4.10
N ILE A 105 -30.09 12.83 2.81
CA ILE A 105 -30.96 13.21 1.69
C ILE A 105 -32.23 12.36 1.67
N GLY A 106 -32.10 11.03 1.75
CA GLY A 106 -33.25 10.12 1.69
C GLY A 106 -34.23 10.34 2.84
N THR A 107 -33.71 10.46 4.07
CA THR A 107 -34.55 10.72 5.25
C THR A 107 -35.15 12.13 5.24
N PHE A 108 -34.46 13.13 4.69
CA PHE A 108 -35.00 14.47 4.49
C PHE A 108 -36.16 14.48 3.50
N SER A 109 -36.03 13.80 2.36
CA SER A 109 -37.09 13.68 1.35
C SER A 109 -38.34 12.94 1.84
N VAL A 110 -38.18 12.03 2.81
CA VAL A 110 -39.31 11.37 3.47
C VAL A 110 -39.95 12.31 4.50
N ALA A 111 -39.14 13.00 5.31
CA ALA A 111 -39.62 13.98 6.28
C ALA A 111 -40.38 15.13 5.62
N SER A 112 -39.97 15.57 4.42
CA SER A 112 -40.65 16.62 3.66
C SER A 112 -42.01 16.21 3.16
N GLN A 113 -42.23 14.94 2.84
CA GLN A 113 -43.55 14.44 2.43
C GLN A 113 -44.51 14.30 3.62
N GLY A 114 -43.99 13.98 4.80
CA GLY A 114 -44.79 13.82 6.02
C GLY A 114 -44.97 15.10 6.85
N GLY A 115 -44.35 16.22 6.47
CA GLY A 115 -44.37 17.49 7.22
C GLY A 115 -43.74 17.46 8.61
N ASN A 116 -43.16 16.32 9.02
CA ASN A 116 -42.59 16.11 10.34
C ASN A 116 -41.06 16.06 10.28
N TYR A 117 -40.44 17.22 10.44
CA TYR A 117 -38.98 17.37 10.47
C TYR A 117 -38.37 17.14 11.86
N VAL A 118 -39.19 17.01 12.90
CA VAL A 118 -38.70 16.90 14.30
C VAL A 118 -37.84 15.66 14.46
N LEU A 119 -38.27 14.52 13.93
CA LEU A 119 -37.50 13.27 13.97
C LEU A 119 -36.17 13.37 13.20
N TRP A 120 -36.17 14.12 12.09
CA TRP A 120 -34.97 14.30 11.28
C TRP A 120 -33.92 15.15 12.00
N TYR A 121 -34.33 16.31 12.54
CA TYR A 121 -33.44 17.20 13.29
C TYR A 121 -33.01 16.62 14.65
N ALA A 122 -33.89 15.91 15.35
CA ALA A 122 -33.61 15.43 16.70
C ALA A 122 -32.84 14.10 16.75
N ALA A 123 -32.98 13.25 15.72
CA ALA A 123 -32.37 11.91 15.73
C ALA A 123 -31.37 11.71 14.60
N VAL A 124 -31.81 11.84 13.34
CA VAL A 124 -31.00 11.41 12.18
C VAL A 124 -29.78 12.29 11.98
N LEU A 125 -29.97 13.61 11.97
CA LEU A 125 -28.89 14.57 11.77
C LEU A 125 -27.82 14.50 12.88
N PRO A 126 -28.16 14.59 14.19
CA PRO A 126 -27.16 14.52 15.25
C PRO A 126 -26.46 13.16 15.32
N LEU A 127 -27.16 12.05 15.04
CA LEU A 127 -26.56 10.72 15.02
C LEU A 127 -25.53 10.58 13.89
N THR A 128 -25.88 11.01 12.68
CA THR A 128 -24.96 10.95 11.52
C THR A 128 -23.78 11.91 11.68
N LEU A 129 -23.99 13.09 12.26
CA LEU A 129 -22.91 14.02 12.62
C LEU A 129 -21.98 13.44 13.68
N ALA A 130 -22.53 12.88 14.77
CA ALA A 130 -21.74 12.24 15.82
C ALA A 130 -20.91 11.07 15.27
N TRP A 131 -21.52 10.24 14.42
CA TRP A 131 -20.82 9.15 13.72
C TRP A 131 -19.68 9.68 12.85
N MET A 132 -19.92 10.72 12.04
CA MET A 132 -18.90 11.32 11.18
C MET A 132 -17.74 11.92 11.98
N VAL A 133 -18.02 12.61 13.08
CA VAL A 133 -16.99 13.16 13.97
C VAL A 133 -16.16 12.03 14.58
N PHE A 134 -16.80 10.99 15.10
CA PHE A 134 -16.12 9.82 15.65
C PHE A 134 -15.26 9.12 14.60
N TYR A 135 -15.81 8.86 13.41
CA TYR A 135 -15.13 8.16 12.33
C TYR A 135 -13.94 8.98 11.79
N THR A 136 -14.11 10.30 11.69
CA THR A 136 -13.05 11.24 11.32
C THR A 136 -11.94 11.22 12.39
N TYR A 137 -12.28 11.42 13.65
CA TYR A 137 -11.31 11.35 14.76
C TYR A 137 -10.52 10.04 14.74
N TRP A 138 -11.22 8.91 14.62
CA TRP A 138 -10.59 7.59 14.57
C TRP A 138 -9.65 7.43 13.37
N THR A 139 -10.05 7.94 12.21
CA THR A 139 -9.28 7.85 10.96
C THR A 139 -8.02 8.73 10.99
N PHE A 140 -8.12 9.95 11.52
CA PHE A 140 -7.00 10.91 11.49
C PHE A 140 -6.10 10.85 12.73
N VAL A 141 -6.68 10.73 13.92
CA VAL A 141 -5.93 10.81 15.19
C VAL A 141 -5.40 9.44 15.58
N LYS A 142 -6.28 8.43 15.69
CA LYS A 142 -5.86 7.10 16.13
C LYS A 142 -5.05 6.37 15.06
N ARG A 143 -5.42 6.52 13.79
CA ARG A 143 -4.73 5.87 12.66
C ARG A 143 -3.68 6.75 11.97
N ARG A 144 -3.50 8.01 12.40
CA ARG A 144 -2.48 8.96 11.88
C ARG A 144 -2.51 9.18 10.35
N ILE A 145 -3.66 8.99 9.71
CA ILE A 145 -3.77 9.10 8.25
C ILE A 145 -3.83 10.57 7.86
N ARG A 146 -2.93 11.05 6.99
CA ARG A 146 -3.05 12.39 6.38
C ARG A 146 -3.71 12.29 5.00
N LEU A 147 -4.87 12.92 4.83
CA LEU A 147 -5.38 13.24 3.50
C LEU A 147 -4.56 14.43 2.98
N LYS A 148 -3.53 14.18 2.15
CA LYS A 148 -3.01 15.26 1.31
C LYS A 148 -4.07 15.54 0.24
N SER A 149 -4.50 16.80 0.20
CA SER A 149 -5.22 17.43 -0.91
C SER A 149 -4.32 17.59 -2.12
#